data_AF-A0A1B6MIN2-F1
#
_entry.id   AF-A0A1B6MIN2-F1
#
_cell.length_a   1.000
_cell.length_b   1.000
_cell.length_c   1.000
_cell.angle_alpha   90.00
_cell.angle_beta   90.00
_cell.angle_gamma   90.00
#
_symmetry.space_group_name_H-M   'P 1'
#
loop_
_entity.id
_entity.type
_entity.pdbx_description
1 polymer ?
#
loop_
_entity_poly.entity_id
_entity_poly.type
_entity_poly.pdbx_seq_one_letter_code
_entity_poly.pdbx_strand_id
1 'polypeptide(L)'
;VARLKNLLRSDILRLYNTLKDGSYQETFNSILDWKIIVNPNKILQWMLLSRKQLPEETFENCYAALRKLIKPCGLQDQEEKIMIALVALGVNSREIQQKLLQGDASLEKVINFCKSVELANKNLKLLHRENETKRFIDAVN
;
A
#
# COMPACT_ATOMS: atom_id res chain seq x y z
N VAL A 1 -11.39 3.82 -28.98
CA VAL A 1 -10.97 4.08 -27.57
C VAL A 1 -10.92 2.81 -26.71
N ALA A 2 -12.01 2.04 -26.55
CA ALA A 2 -12.05 0.84 -25.70
C ALA A 2 -10.97 -0.22 -26.01
N ARG A 3 -10.73 -0.54 -27.29
CA ARG A 3 -9.66 -1.46 -27.71
C ARG A 3 -8.25 -0.95 -27.36
N LEU A 4 -8.04 0.36 -27.35
CA LEU A 4 -6.76 0.98 -27.00
C LEU A 4 -6.46 0.87 -25.51
N LYS A 5 -7.50 1.05 -24.68
CA LYS A 5 -7.42 0.81 -23.24
C LYS A 5 -7.00 -0.62 -22.94
N ASN A 6 -7.54 -1.60 -23.66
CA ASN A 6 -7.13 -3.02 -23.51
C ASN A 6 -5.66 -3.29 -23.87
N LEU A 7 -5.02 -2.41 -24.65
CA LEU A 7 -3.58 -2.49 -24.97
C LEU A 7 -2.70 -1.82 -23.90
N LEU A 8 -3.28 -1.01 -23.00
CA LEU A 8 -2.56 -0.44 -21.87
C LEU A 8 -2.49 -1.49 -20.75
N ARG A 9 -1.32 -1.64 -20.13
CA ARG A 9 -1.21 -2.44 -18.90
C ARG A 9 -2.17 -1.89 -17.85
N SER A 10 -2.71 -2.76 -16.99
CA SER A 10 -3.65 -2.42 -15.92
C SER A 10 -3.21 -1.22 -15.09
N ASP A 11 -1.90 -1.11 -14.85
CA ASP A 11 -1.30 -0.07 -14.02
C ASP A 11 -1.35 1.29 -14.72
N ILE A 12 -1.04 1.34 -16.01
CA ILE A 12 -1.13 2.57 -16.82
C ILE A 12 -2.59 3.04 -16.92
N LEU A 13 -3.51 2.09 -17.08
CA LEU A 13 -4.95 2.33 -17.11
C LEU A 13 -5.48 2.91 -15.79
N ARG A 14 -5.01 2.38 -14.66
CA ARG A 14 -5.31 2.92 -13.32
C ARG A 14 -4.82 4.35 -13.19
N LEU A 15 -3.57 4.62 -13.52
CA LEU A 15 -3.01 5.97 -13.45
C LEU A 15 -3.77 6.95 -14.35
N TYR A 16 -4.04 6.55 -15.59
CA TYR A 16 -4.81 7.35 -16.54
C TYR A 16 -6.18 7.71 -15.97
N ASN A 17 -6.91 6.75 -15.38
CA ASN A 17 -8.20 7.02 -14.77
C ASN A 17 -8.11 7.89 -13.51
N THR A 18 -7.00 7.86 -12.77
CA THR A 18 -6.78 8.70 -11.60
C THR A 18 -6.42 10.15 -11.96
N LEU A 19 -5.68 10.35 -13.05
CA LEU A 19 -5.15 11.67 -13.44
C LEU A 19 -5.96 12.38 -14.53
N LYS A 20 -6.88 11.68 -15.21
CA LYS A 20 -7.75 12.33 -16.20
C LYS A 20 -8.66 13.33 -15.51
N ASP A 21 -8.67 14.55 -16.02
CA ASP A 21 -9.60 15.58 -15.57
C ASP A 21 -10.99 15.29 -16.14
N GLY A 22 -12.04 15.46 -15.33
CA GLY A 22 -13.42 15.13 -15.70
C GLY A 22 -13.99 15.94 -16.87
N SER A 23 -13.27 16.98 -17.31
CA SER A 23 -13.65 17.88 -18.41
C SER A 23 -13.13 17.45 -19.78
N TYR A 24 -12.25 16.43 -19.86
CA TYR A 24 -11.59 16.05 -21.11
C TYR A 24 -12.36 14.95 -21.87
N GLN A 25 -12.66 15.17 -23.15
CA GLN A 25 -13.20 14.11 -23.99
C GLN A 25 -12.11 13.07 -24.33
N GLU A 26 -12.35 11.81 -23.96
CA GLU A 26 -11.44 10.71 -24.27
C GLU A 26 -11.43 10.41 -25.78
N THR A 27 -10.38 10.82 -26.46
CA THR A 27 -10.13 10.51 -27.88
C THR A 27 -8.96 9.54 -28.05
N PHE A 28 -8.85 8.90 -29.22
CA PHE A 28 -7.73 8.01 -29.54
C PHE A 28 -6.38 8.72 -29.37
N ASN A 29 -6.25 9.95 -29.87
CA ASN A 29 -5.03 10.75 -29.79
C ASN A 29 -4.68 11.09 -28.34
N SER A 30 -5.65 11.53 -27.53
CA SER A 30 -5.40 11.85 -26.11
C SER A 30 -4.83 10.68 -25.30
N ILE A 31 -5.23 9.43 -25.61
CA ILE A 31 -4.73 8.24 -24.93
C ILE A 31 -3.36 7.82 -25.49
N LEU A 32 -3.14 8.01 -26.79
CA LEU A 32 -1.86 7.72 -27.43
C LEU A 32 -0.77 8.68 -26.94
N ASP A 33 -1.09 9.97 -26.84
CA ASP A 33 -0.21 11.00 -26.29
C ASP A 33 0.16 10.68 -24.84
N TRP A 34 -0.81 10.21 -24.02
CA TRP A 34 -0.53 9.76 -22.66
C TRP A 34 0.47 8.60 -22.60
N LYS A 35 0.36 7.63 -23.52
CA LYS A 35 1.30 6.50 -23.59
C LYS A 35 2.72 6.95 -23.96
N ILE A 36 2.85 7.99 -24.78
CA ILE A 36 4.14 8.55 -25.23
C ILE A 36 4.77 9.44 -24.16
N ILE A 37 3.96 10.21 -23.43
CA ILE A 37 4.40 11.18 -22.43
C ILE A 37 4.81 10.50 -21.12
N VAL A 38 4.12 9.43 -20.73
CA VAL A 38 4.28 8.86 -19.39
C VAL A 38 5.35 7.75 -19.38
N ASN A 39 6.49 8.07 -18.78
CA ASN A 39 7.56 7.10 -18.51
C ASN A 39 7.04 5.98 -17.58
N PRO A 40 6.98 4.71 -18.03
CA PRO A 40 6.44 3.60 -17.24
C PRO A 40 7.15 3.40 -15.89
N ASN A 41 8.45 3.70 -15.80
CA ASN A 41 9.19 3.62 -14.53
C ASN A 41 8.73 4.69 -13.54
N LYS A 42 8.43 5.91 -14.01
CA LYS A 42 7.88 6.97 -13.16
C LYS A 42 6.48 6.60 -12.63
N ILE A 43 5.68 5.88 -13.42
CA ILE A 43 4.37 5.36 -12.97
C ILE A 43 4.57 4.38 -11.81
N LEU A 44 5.46 3.41 -11.99
CA LEU A 44 5.71 2.37 -10.98
C LEU A 44 6.25 2.99 -9.68
N GLN A 45 7.17 3.96 -9.79
CA GLN A 45 7.68 4.71 -8.65
C GLN A 45 6.56 5.51 -7.95
N TRP A 46 5.71 6.19 -8.69
CA TRP A 46 4.57 6.92 -8.11
C TRP A 46 3.59 5.98 -7.40
N MET A 47 3.26 4.84 -8.00
CA MET A 47 2.39 3.83 -7.40
C MET A 47 2.99 3.24 -6.13
N LEU A 48 4.30 3.00 -6.13
CA LEU A 48 5.06 2.53 -4.98
C LEU A 48 5.00 3.54 -3.82
N LEU A 49 5.32 4.80 -4.09
CA LEU A 49 5.34 5.88 -3.08
C LEU A 49 3.94 6.22 -2.54
N SER A 50 2.91 6.05 -3.36
CA SER A 50 1.51 6.33 -2.99
C SER A 50 0.84 5.16 -2.26
N ARG A 51 1.49 3.99 -2.20
CA ARG A 51 0.90 2.79 -1.58
C ARG A 51 0.84 2.93 -0.07
N LYS A 52 -0.38 3.04 0.47
CA LYS A 52 -0.70 2.99 1.90
C LYS A 52 -1.51 1.75 2.22
N GLN A 53 -1.35 1.17 3.41
CA GLN A 53 -2.16 0.05 3.89
C GLN A 53 -3.64 0.45 3.86
N LEU A 54 -4.49 -0.36 3.21
CA LEU A 54 -5.92 -0.07 3.13
C LEU A 54 -6.63 -0.35 4.46
N PRO A 55 -7.82 0.22 4.70
CA PRO A 55 -8.67 -0.21 5.81
C PRO A 55 -8.91 -1.72 5.75
N GLU A 56 -8.76 -2.41 6.88
CA GLU A 56 -8.88 -3.88 7.01
C GLU A 56 -7.86 -4.72 6.23
N GLU A 57 -6.89 -4.10 5.57
CA GLU A 57 -5.81 -4.84 4.93
C GLU A 57 -4.77 -5.29 5.96
N THR A 58 -4.39 -6.56 5.90
CA THR A 58 -3.29 -7.08 6.72
C THR A 58 -1.95 -6.52 6.26
N PHE A 59 -1.02 -6.38 7.20
CA PHE A 59 0.34 -5.92 6.90
C PHE A 59 1.02 -6.82 5.87
N GLU A 60 0.82 -8.14 5.93
CA GLU A 60 1.39 -9.08 4.95
C GLU A 60 0.93 -8.80 3.53
N ASN A 61 -0.36 -8.51 3.33
CA ASN A 61 -0.91 -8.19 2.02
C ASN A 61 -0.36 -6.85 1.49
N CYS A 62 -0.29 -5.85 2.37
CA CYS A 62 0.32 -4.56 2.04
C CYS A 62 1.80 -4.73 1.64
N TYR A 63 2.58 -5.44 2.45
CA TYR A 63 3.99 -5.70 2.19
C TYR A 63 4.22 -6.52 0.90
N ALA A 64 3.38 -7.51 0.63
CA ALA A 64 3.43 -8.26 -0.64
C ALA A 64 3.16 -7.36 -1.85
N ALA A 65 2.21 -6.42 -1.74
CA ALA A 65 1.95 -5.44 -2.79
C ALA A 65 3.14 -4.49 -3.01
N LEU A 66 3.75 -3.98 -1.93
CA LEU A 66 4.96 -3.16 -2.00
C LEU A 66 6.11 -3.91 -2.68
N ARG A 67 6.34 -5.18 -2.33
CA ARG A 67 7.37 -6.01 -2.99
C ARG A 67 7.12 -6.22 -4.49
N LYS A 68 5.86 -6.33 -4.92
CA LYS A 68 5.53 -6.42 -6.35
C LYS A 68 5.82 -5.12 -7.09
N LEU A 69 5.62 -3.97 -6.44
CA LEU A 69 5.84 -2.65 -7.03
C LEU A 69 7.32 -2.25 -7.05
N ILE A 70 8.10 -2.63 -6.04
CA ILE A 70 9.50 -2.19 -5.92
C ILE A 70 10.44 -2.88 -6.93
N LYS A 71 10.25 -4.18 -7.17
CA LYS A 71 11.11 -4.99 -8.05
C LYS A 71 11.32 -4.38 -9.44
N PRO A 72 10.27 -3.98 -10.18
CA PRO A 72 10.45 -3.40 -11.51
C PRO A 72 11.00 -1.96 -11.49
N CYS A 73 11.13 -1.32 -10.31
CA CYS A 73 11.70 0.03 -10.21
C CYS A 73 13.24 0.05 -10.34
N GLY A 74 13.92 -1.09 -10.25
CA GLY A 74 15.36 -1.20 -10.51
C GLY A 74 16.24 -0.41 -9.53
N LEU A 75 15.88 -0.39 -8.24
CA LEU A 75 16.52 0.44 -7.21
C LEU A 75 17.86 -0.11 -6.68
N GLN A 76 18.28 -1.28 -7.16
CA GLN A 76 19.56 -1.91 -6.85
C GLN A 76 19.83 -1.98 -5.33
N ASP A 77 20.95 -1.43 -4.87
CA ASP A 77 21.42 -1.41 -3.49
C ASP A 77 20.55 -0.56 -2.54
N GLN A 78 19.69 0.30 -3.07
CA GLN A 78 18.78 1.13 -2.29
C GLN A 78 17.43 0.48 -2.02
N GLU A 79 17.15 -0.70 -2.60
CA GLU A 79 15.84 -1.37 -2.50
C GLU A 79 15.44 -1.62 -1.04
N GLU A 80 16.36 -2.09 -0.20
CA GLU A 80 16.07 -2.39 1.20
C GLU A 80 15.73 -1.13 2.01
N LYS A 81 16.54 -0.08 1.88
CA LYS A 81 16.34 1.20 2.58
C LYS A 81 15.02 1.86 2.17
N ILE A 82 14.73 1.84 0.87
CA ILE A 82 13.49 2.40 0.33
C ILE A 82 12.30 1.56 0.81
N MET A 83 12.41 0.23 0.84
CA MET A 83 11.35 -0.64 1.38
C MET A 83 11.06 -0.33 2.85
N ILE A 84 12.08 -0.15 3.69
CA ILE A 84 11.90 0.22 5.11
C ILE A 84 11.14 1.56 5.23
N ALA A 85 11.56 2.57 4.46
CA ALA A 85 10.90 3.87 4.45
C ALA A 85 9.44 3.78 3.98
N LEU A 86 9.16 2.99 2.94
CA LEU A 86 7.81 2.77 2.43
C LEU A 86 6.93 2.04 3.44
N VAL A 87 7.46 1.03 4.14
CA VAL A 87 6.74 0.36 5.23
C VAL A 87 6.41 1.37 6.32
N ALA A 88 7.39 2.17 6.78
CA ALA A 88 7.15 3.20 7.79
C ALA A 88 6.06 4.20 7.32
N LEU A 89 6.17 4.74 6.12
CA LEU A 89 5.20 5.69 5.58
C LEU A 89 3.82 5.07 5.28
N GLY A 90 3.77 3.77 5.04
CA GLY A 90 2.61 3.05 4.52
C GLY A 90 1.74 2.36 5.56
N VAL A 91 2.26 2.07 6.75
CA VAL A 91 1.49 1.43 7.84
C VAL A 91 0.51 2.38 8.51
N ASN A 92 -0.64 1.86 8.92
CA ASN A 92 -1.72 2.62 9.55
C ASN A 92 -1.53 2.87 11.07
N SER A 93 -0.37 2.57 11.65
CA SER A 93 -0.08 2.79 13.07
C SER A 93 1.02 3.82 13.28
N ARG A 94 0.70 4.85 14.05
CA ARG A 94 1.63 5.93 14.43
C ARG A 94 2.73 5.44 15.36
N GLU A 95 2.42 4.49 16.23
CA GLU A 95 3.38 3.86 17.14
C GLU A 95 4.41 3.05 16.35
N ILE A 96 3.96 2.30 15.34
CA ILE A 96 4.85 1.58 14.43
C ILE A 96 5.73 2.57 13.67
N GLN A 97 5.14 3.63 13.11
CA GLN A 97 5.89 4.70 12.43
C GLN A 97 7.02 5.26 13.28
N GLN A 98 6.70 5.70 14.50
CA GLN A 98 7.69 6.30 15.41
C GLN A 98 8.83 5.32 15.72
N LYS A 99 8.52 4.06 15.97
CA LYS A 99 9.53 3.05 16.32
C LYS A 99 10.41 2.68 15.13
N LEU A 100 9.83 2.63 13.92
CA LEU A 100 10.59 2.40 12.69
C LEU A 100 11.50 3.58 12.32
N LEU A 101 11.19 4.80 12.78
CA LEU A 101 12.00 5.99 12.55
C LEU A 101 13.14 6.18 13.56
N GLN A 102 13.15 5.43 14.67
CA GLN A 102 14.09 5.64 15.78
C GLN A 102 15.41 4.85 15.66
N GLY A 103 15.59 3.99 14.66
CA GLY A 103 16.85 3.24 14.53
C GLY A 103 17.08 2.56 13.19
N ASP A 104 18.32 2.12 12.98
CA ASP A 104 18.73 1.34 11.82
C ASP A 104 18.40 -0.14 12.05
N ALA A 105 17.22 -0.56 11.60
CA ALA A 105 16.80 -1.94 11.60
C ALA A 105 16.86 -2.53 10.18
N SER A 106 17.39 -3.74 10.04
CA SER A 106 17.26 -4.54 8.81
C SER A 106 15.79 -4.73 8.44
N LEU A 107 15.49 -4.86 7.15
CA LEU A 107 14.11 -5.04 6.67
C LEU A 107 13.39 -6.24 7.34
N GLU A 108 14.10 -7.32 7.62
CA GLU A 108 13.52 -8.48 8.31
C GLU A 108 12.98 -8.14 9.71
N LYS A 109 13.78 -7.40 10.51
CA LYS A 109 13.37 -6.94 11.85
C LYS A 109 12.14 -6.04 11.77
N VAL A 110 12.09 -5.15 10.77
CA VAL A 110 10.94 -4.27 10.51
C VAL A 110 9.68 -5.07 10.22
N ILE A 111 9.76 -6.08 9.34
CA ILE A 111 8.63 -6.95 8.99
C ILE A 111 8.13 -7.72 10.20
N ASN A 112 9.04 -8.34 10.95
CA ASN A 112 8.68 -9.13 12.13
C ASN A 112 8.02 -8.25 13.19
N PHE A 113 8.55 -7.06 13.41
CA PHE A 113 7.94 -6.10 14.33
C PHE A 113 6.52 -5.71 13.92
N CYS A 114 6.30 -5.34 12.65
CA CYS A 114 4.97 -4.99 12.14
C CYS A 114 3.96 -6.14 12.30
N LYS A 115 4.37 -7.37 11.99
CA LYS A 115 3.54 -8.57 12.17
C LYS A 115 3.17 -8.80 13.64
N SER A 116 4.13 -8.68 14.56
CA SER A 116 3.88 -8.84 15.99
C SER A 116 2.91 -7.80 16.53
N VAL A 117 3.03 -6.54 16.10
CA VAL A 117 2.11 -5.48 16.52
C VAL A 117 0.70 -5.71 15.98
N GLU A 118 0.56 -6.09 14.70
CA GLU A 118 -0.75 -6.40 14.12
C GLU A 118 -1.44 -7.56 14.84
N LEU A 119 -0.69 -8.62 15.15
CA LEU A 119 -1.20 -9.76 15.91
C LEU A 119 -1.63 -9.36 17.32
N ALA A 120 -0.81 -8.57 18.03
CA ALA A 120 -1.15 -8.08 19.36
C ALA A 120 -2.42 -7.24 19.35
N ASN A 121 -2.57 -6.33 18.38
CA ASN A 121 -3.76 -5.51 18.21
C ASN A 121 -5.00 -6.35 17.90
N LYS A 122 -4.87 -7.39 17.07
CA LYS A 122 -5.96 -8.32 16.78
C LYS A 122 -6.40 -9.07 18.04
N ASN A 123 -5.45 -9.57 18.83
CA ASN A 123 -5.73 -10.29 20.07
C ASN A 123 -6.40 -9.38 21.12
N LEU A 124 -5.93 -8.14 21.27
CA LEU A 124 -6.57 -7.16 22.16
C LEU A 124 -8.02 -6.89 21.76
N LYS A 125 -8.30 -6.70 20.47
CA LYS A 125 -9.68 -6.51 19.97
C LYS A 125 -10.57 -7.72 20.28
N LEU A 126 -10.05 -8.95 20.19
CA LEU A 126 -10.78 -10.16 20.54
C LEU A 126 -11.11 -10.20 22.04
N LEU A 127 -10.12 -9.94 22.91
CA LEU A 127 -10.31 -9.91 24.36
C LEU A 127 -11.32 -8.84 24.80
N HIS A 128 -11.31 -7.65 24.18
CA HIS A 128 -12.30 -6.61 24.47
C HIS A 128 -13.72 -7.05 24.11
N ARG A 129 -13.91 -7.67 22.92
CA ARG A 129 -15.22 -8.20 22.51
C ARG A 129 -15.70 -9.32 23.43
N GLU A 130 -14.82 -10.22 23.84
CA GLU A 130 -15.16 -11.29 24.79
C GLU A 130 -15.60 -10.73 26.14
N ASN A 131 -14.92 -9.68 26.64
CA ASN A 131 -15.30 -9.01 27.89
C ASN A 131 -16.63 -8.25 27.77
N GLU A 132 -16.89 -7.59 26.65
CA GLU A 132 -18.18 -6.93 26.39
C GLU A 132 -19.33 -7.94 26.33
N THR A 133 -19.10 -9.08 25.67
CA THR A 133 -20.08 -10.16 25.57
C THR A 133 -20.39 -10.76 26.94
N LYS A 134 -19.36 -11.00 27.78
CA LYS A 134 -19.54 -11.47 29.16
C LYS A 134 -20.36 -10.48 29.99
N ARG A 135 -19.99 -9.20 29.96
CA ARG A 135 -20.73 -8.14 30.67
C ARG A 135 -22.19 -8.03 30.24
N PHE A 136 -22.49 -8.23 28.96
CA PHE A 136 -23.87 -8.24 28.47
C PHE A 136 -24.66 -9.45 28.99
N ILE A 137 -24.06 -10.64 28.98
CA ILE A 137 -24.69 -11.85 29.53
C ILE A 137 -24.95 -11.70 31.04
N ASP A 138 -23.98 -11.17 31.79
CA ASP A 138 -24.10 -10.95 33.23
C ASP A 138 -25.13 -9.87 33.59
N ALA A 139 -25.46 -8.95 32.67
CA ALA A 139 -26.46 -7.90 32.88
C ALA A 139 -27.90 -8.33 32.52
N VAL A 140 -28.06 -9.44 31.79
CA VAL A 140 -29.36 -9.98 31.34
C VAL A 140 -29.83 -11.14 32.23
N ASN A 141 -28.93 -11.79 32.96
CA ASN A 141 -29.23 -12.81 33.98
C ASN A 141 -29.41 -12.19 35.37
#